data_AF-A0A6F8TU65-F1
#
_entry.id   AF-A0A6F8TU65-F1
#
_cell.length_a   1.000
_cell.length_b   1.000
_cell.length_c   1.000
_cell.angle_alpha   90.00
_cell.angle_beta   90.00
_cell.angle_gamma   90.00
#
_symmetry.space_group_name_H-M   'P 1'
#
loop_
_entity.id
_entity.type
_entity.pdbx_description
1 polymer ?
#
loop_
_entity_poly.entity_id
_entity_poly.type
_entity_poly.pdbx_seq_one_letter_code
_entity_poly.pdbx_strand_id
1 'polypeptide(L)'
;MAEQKGQHEKVQEGTEESKENPRLEQNQSEKPLSFTMMVVVTGFIGGMLWSAVGYICYFFSFTKIEPNIIFEPWAVGEWVDTWIGIILSIVAYGIISIGVALIYYGLLRKFKSMWVGVAYGVALYFAFFLLLNPLFPSLKSFQAIDYHTLITTFCLYVLYGVFIGYSISYEENELRHQGEKERSGEVSH
;
A
#
# COMPACT_ATOMS: atom_id res chain seq x y z
N MET A 1 62.51 40.20 -47.61
CA MET A 1 63.16 41.31 -46.88
C MET A 1 62.03 42.21 -46.42
N ALA A 2 61.93 42.50 -45.12
CA ALA A 2 60.71 42.96 -44.43
C ALA A 2 59.54 41.91 -44.48
N GLU A 3 58.65 41.72 -43.49
CA GLU A 3 58.06 42.57 -42.43
C GLU A 3 57.11 43.67 -42.94
N GLN A 4 55.98 44.03 -42.30
CA GLN A 4 55.16 43.49 -41.20
C GLN A 4 53.84 44.32 -41.11
N LYS A 5 52.90 43.92 -40.23
CA LYS A 5 51.98 44.79 -39.44
C LYS A 5 50.64 45.30 -40.03
N GLY A 6 49.60 45.28 -39.18
CA GLY A 6 48.29 45.95 -39.33
C GLY A 6 47.23 45.09 -40.04
N GLN A 7 46.24 44.41 -39.42
CA GLN A 7 45.42 44.62 -38.20
C GLN A 7 44.20 45.55 -38.40
N HIS A 8 43.04 45.14 -37.86
CA HIS A 8 41.67 45.67 -38.11
C HIS A 8 41.15 45.32 -39.53
N GLU A 9 39.91 44.88 -39.79
CA GLU A 9 38.76 44.37 -39.00
C GLU A 9 37.83 43.54 -39.97
N LYS A 10 36.76 42.81 -39.65
CA LYS A 10 35.86 42.73 -38.47
C LYS A 10 35.13 41.36 -38.36
N VAL A 11 34.32 41.21 -37.32
CA VAL A 11 33.22 40.25 -37.00
C VAL A 11 32.44 39.66 -38.20
N GLN A 12 32.16 38.34 -38.21
CA GLN A 12 30.80 37.77 -37.99
C GLN A 12 30.83 36.26 -37.68
N GLU A 13 29.88 35.87 -36.84
CA GLU A 13 29.50 34.60 -36.19
C GLU A 13 29.52 33.28 -36.99
N GLY A 14 29.52 32.17 -36.24
CA GLY A 14 29.44 30.79 -36.75
C GLY A 14 29.41 29.76 -35.61
N THR A 15 28.45 29.88 -34.70
CA THR A 15 28.37 29.14 -33.43
C THR A 15 28.31 27.62 -33.62
N GLU A 16 29.32 26.89 -33.15
CA GLU A 16 29.13 25.49 -32.78
C GLU A 16 28.36 25.44 -31.46
N GLU A 17 27.11 25.01 -31.50
CA GLU A 17 26.32 24.79 -30.28
C GLU A 17 26.94 23.67 -29.45
N SER A 18 27.56 24.05 -28.32
CA SER A 18 27.81 23.10 -27.24
C SER A 18 26.47 22.52 -26.80
N LYS A 19 26.22 21.25 -27.13
CA LYS A 19 25.08 20.49 -26.61
C LYS A 19 25.25 20.25 -25.12
N GLU A 20 24.93 21.28 -24.35
CA GLU A 20 24.67 21.19 -22.92
C GLU A 20 23.43 20.31 -22.75
N ASN A 21 23.66 19.00 -22.63
CA ASN A 21 22.63 18.04 -22.29
C ASN A 21 22.03 18.48 -20.95
N PRO A 22 20.75 18.90 -20.88
CA PRO A 22 20.13 19.20 -19.61
C PRO A 22 20.10 17.91 -18.81
N ARG A 23 20.92 17.83 -17.76
CA ARG A 23 20.95 16.67 -16.86
C ARG A 23 19.65 16.67 -16.07
N LEU A 24 18.64 16.01 -16.65
CA LEU A 24 17.32 15.82 -16.08
C LEU A 24 17.46 15.36 -14.61
N GLU A 25 16.83 16.11 -13.70
CA GLU A 25 16.86 15.82 -12.25
C GLU A 25 16.17 14.49 -11.89
N GLN A 26 15.59 13.80 -12.88
CA GLN A 26 15.14 12.41 -12.85
C GLN A 26 16.23 11.38 -12.48
N ASN A 27 17.52 11.77 -12.46
CA ASN A 27 18.60 10.96 -11.86
C ASN A 27 18.90 11.35 -10.40
N GLN A 28 17.94 11.98 -9.71
CA GLN A 28 17.76 11.70 -8.29
C GLN A 28 16.97 10.39 -8.17
N SER A 29 17.68 9.27 -8.02
CA SER A 29 17.06 8.07 -7.48
C SER A 29 16.53 8.41 -6.08
N GLU A 30 15.22 8.62 -5.98
CA GLU A 30 14.54 8.69 -4.69
C GLU A 30 14.99 7.48 -3.88
N LYS A 31 15.61 7.72 -2.71
CA LYS A 31 16.20 6.63 -1.93
C LYS A 31 15.11 5.59 -1.69
N PRO A 32 15.22 4.37 -2.26
CA PRO A 32 14.11 3.43 -2.24
C PRO A 32 13.75 3.19 -0.79
N LEU A 33 12.50 3.50 -0.43
CA LEU A 33 12.04 3.35 0.94
C LEU A 33 12.31 1.90 1.33
N SER A 34 13.16 1.70 2.35
CA SER A 34 13.59 0.36 2.77
C SER A 34 12.39 -0.57 2.76
N PHE A 35 12.45 -1.70 2.05
CA PHE A 35 11.22 -2.38 1.60
C PHE A 35 10.21 -2.66 2.73
N THR A 36 10.69 -2.93 3.95
CA THR A 36 9.88 -3.00 5.19
C THR A 36 9.05 -1.74 5.47
N MET A 37 9.57 -0.53 5.25
CA MET A 37 8.85 0.74 5.36
C MET A 37 7.75 0.87 4.28
N MET A 38 8.01 0.45 3.05
CA MET A 38 6.99 0.41 1.99
C MET A 38 5.84 -0.54 2.37
N VAL A 39 6.17 -1.72 2.92
CA VAL A 39 5.21 -2.67 3.51
C VAL A 39 4.41 -2.06 4.67
N VAL A 40 5.07 -1.32 5.57
CA VAL A 40 4.41 -0.65 6.71
C VAL A 40 3.44 0.45 6.24
N VAL A 41 3.84 1.28 5.27
CA VAL A 41 3.00 2.36 4.73
C VAL A 41 1.83 1.79 3.94
N THR A 42 2.04 0.80 3.06
CA THR A 42 0.94 0.15 2.32
C THR A 42 -0.01 -0.61 3.25
N GLY A 43 0.51 -1.22 4.33
CA GLY A 43 -0.30 -1.77 5.41
C GLY A 43 -1.17 -0.71 6.09
N PHE A 44 -0.58 0.39 6.55
CA PHE A 44 -1.30 1.46 7.26
C PHE A 44 -2.37 2.13 6.39
N ILE A 45 -2.00 2.57 5.19
CA ILE A 45 -2.91 3.20 4.22
C ILE A 45 -4.00 2.22 3.78
N GLY A 46 -3.64 0.96 3.52
CA GLY A 46 -4.59 -0.09 3.16
C GLY A 46 -5.63 -0.35 4.26
N GLY A 47 -5.20 -0.38 5.52
CA GLY A 47 -6.11 -0.56 6.66
C GLY A 47 -7.08 0.60 6.85
N MET A 48 -6.62 1.84 6.71
CA MET A 48 -7.49 3.02 6.78
C MET A 48 -8.46 3.09 5.59
N LEU A 49 -7.98 2.79 4.37
CA LEU A 49 -8.81 2.78 3.16
C LEU A 49 -9.90 1.71 3.24
N TRP A 50 -9.55 0.47 3.58
CA TRP A 50 -10.53 -0.62 3.62
C TRP A 50 -11.48 -0.57 4.82
N SER A 51 -11.07 0.00 5.96
CA SER A 51 -12.01 0.30 7.06
C SER A 51 -12.96 1.46 6.71
N ALA A 52 -12.51 2.49 5.99
CA ALA A 52 -13.41 3.53 5.46
C ALA A 52 -14.40 2.96 4.42
N VAL A 53 -13.97 2.06 3.54
CA VAL A 53 -14.87 1.33 2.62
C VAL A 53 -15.86 0.44 3.41
N GLY A 54 -15.39 -0.23 4.47
CA GLY A 54 -16.26 -0.96 5.39
C GLY A 54 -17.34 -0.06 6.04
N TYR A 55 -16.96 1.16 6.43
CA TYR A 55 -17.90 2.16 6.95
C TYR A 55 -18.93 2.61 5.89
N ILE A 56 -18.51 2.78 4.63
CA ILE A 56 -19.43 3.05 3.51
C ILE A 56 -20.40 1.87 3.30
N CYS A 57 -19.93 0.63 3.40
CA CYS A 57 -20.81 -0.55 3.35
C CYS A 57 -21.78 -0.65 4.53
N TYR A 58 -21.42 -0.15 5.72
CA TYR A 58 -22.33 -0.03 6.86
C TYR A 58 -23.39 1.05 6.62
N PHE A 59 -22.98 2.23 6.13
CA PHE A 59 -23.89 3.32 5.77
C PHE A 59 -24.93 2.92 4.72
N PHE A 60 -24.54 2.16 3.70
CA PHE A 60 -25.47 1.59 2.71
C PHE A 60 -26.20 0.31 3.18
N SER A 61 -26.10 -0.06 4.46
CA SER A 61 -26.77 -1.22 5.07
C SER A 61 -26.42 -2.59 4.45
N PHE A 62 -25.30 -2.70 3.71
CA PHE A 62 -24.81 -3.97 3.17
C PHE A 62 -24.19 -4.85 4.27
N THR A 63 -23.56 -4.24 5.27
CA THR A 63 -23.13 -4.90 6.51
C THR A 63 -23.94 -4.40 7.70
N LYS A 64 -24.29 -5.31 8.62
CA LYS A 64 -24.87 -5.00 9.95
C LYS A 64 -23.83 -5.05 11.07
N ILE A 65 -22.55 -5.25 10.73
CA ILE A 65 -21.42 -5.16 11.67
C ILE A 65 -20.99 -3.70 11.75
N GLU A 66 -21.03 -3.15 12.96
CA GLU A 66 -20.61 -1.78 13.23
C GLU A 66 -19.08 -1.70 13.24
N PRO A 67 -18.45 -0.79 12.48
CA PRO A 67 -16.99 -0.73 12.41
C PRO A 67 -16.30 -0.46 13.75
N ASN A 68 -17.01 0.12 14.72
CA ASN A 68 -16.48 0.49 16.03
C ASN A 68 -16.32 -0.71 16.99
N ILE A 69 -16.78 -1.90 16.58
CA ILE A 69 -16.64 -3.18 17.31
C ILE A 69 -15.19 -3.51 17.72
N ILE A 70 -14.19 -2.97 17.01
CA ILE A 70 -12.78 -3.08 17.42
C ILE A 70 -12.53 -2.63 18.88
N PHE A 71 -13.37 -1.77 19.44
CA PHE A 71 -13.26 -1.33 20.84
C PHE A 71 -14.14 -2.10 21.83
N GLU A 72 -15.14 -2.88 21.42
CA GLU A 72 -16.08 -3.57 22.33
C GLU A 72 -15.41 -4.32 23.53
N PRO A 73 -14.22 -4.97 23.43
CA PRO A 73 -13.58 -5.66 24.56
C PRO A 73 -12.85 -4.71 25.54
N TRP A 74 -12.70 -3.45 25.17
CA TRP A 74 -11.92 -2.41 25.86
C TRP A 74 -12.71 -1.11 26.09
N ALA A 75 -13.94 -1.03 25.56
CA ALA A 75 -14.79 0.14 25.55
C ALA A 75 -15.38 0.40 26.93
N VAL A 76 -15.09 1.58 27.48
CA VAL A 76 -15.73 2.09 28.69
C VAL A 76 -16.34 3.45 28.37
N GLY A 77 -17.64 3.45 28.05
CA GLY A 77 -18.46 4.65 27.85
C GLY A 77 -18.90 4.92 26.40
N GLU A 78 -19.96 5.71 26.27
CA GLU A 78 -20.73 6.03 25.04
C GLU A 78 -19.93 6.79 23.95
N TRP A 79 -18.69 7.21 24.25
CA TRP A 79 -17.84 7.93 23.30
C TRP A 79 -17.47 7.10 22.07
N VAL A 80 -17.51 5.77 22.17
CA VAL A 80 -17.26 4.82 21.08
C VAL A 80 -18.33 4.91 19.99
N ASP A 81 -19.56 5.30 20.31
CA ASP A 81 -20.67 5.41 19.35
C ASP A 81 -20.69 6.79 18.65
N THR A 82 -19.83 7.70 19.09
CA THR A 82 -19.68 9.05 18.49
C THR A 82 -18.76 9.04 17.27
N TRP A 83 -18.74 10.15 16.52
CA TRP A 83 -17.83 10.33 15.38
C TRP A 83 -16.34 10.19 15.74
N ILE A 84 -15.98 10.42 17.01
CA ILE A 84 -14.61 10.20 17.52
C ILE A 84 -14.26 8.69 17.50
N GLY A 85 -15.20 7.83 17.91
CA GLY A 85 -15.04 6.37 17.86
C GLY A 85 -14.85 5.84 16.44
N ILE A 86 -15.55 6.42 15.45
CA ILE A 86 -15.39 6.08 14.03
C ILE A 86 -13.97 6.39 13.55
N ILE A 87 -13.49 7.61 13.79
CA ILE A 87 -12.15 8.04 13.37
C ILE A 87 -11.07 7.19 14.06
N LEU A 88 -11.21 6.94 15.36
CA LEU A 88 -10.26 6.12 16.12
C LEU A 88 -10.26 4.65 15.64
N SER A 89 -11.42 4.12 15.22
CA SER A 89 -11.53 2.77 14.67
C SER A 89 -10.79 2.64 13.35
N ILE A 90 -10.95 3.60 12.43
CA ILE A 90 -10.21 3.64 11.15
C ILE A 90 -8.69 3.66 11.39
N VAL A 91 -8.22 4.45 12.35
CA VAL A 91 -6.79 4.50 12.74
C VAL A 91 -6.34 3.17 13.36
N ALA A 92 -7.14 2.55 14.23
CA ALA A 92 -6.83 1.27 14.86
C ALA A 92 -6.77 0.11 13.84
N TYR A 93 -7.69 0.05 12.87
CA TYR A 93 -7.59 -0.87 11.74
C TYR A 93 -6.35 -0.59 10.88
N GLY A 94 -6.00 0.67 10.67
CA GLY A 94 -4.71 1.07 10.07
C GLY A 94 -3.51 0.45 10.79
N ILE A 95 -3.45 0.56 12.11
CA ILE A 95 -2.35 0.02 12.93
C ILE A 95 -2.31 -1.51 12.89
N ILE A 96 -3.45 -2.20 13.04
CA ILE A 96 -3.52 -3.66 12.94
C ILE A 96 -3.11 -4.14 11.54
N SER A 97 -3.51 -3.40 10.50
CA SER A 97 -3.17 -3.70 9.10
C SER A 97 -1.66 -3.63 8.80
N ILE A 98 -0.87 -2.88 9.59
CA ILE A 98 0.61 -2.95 9.52
C ILE A 98 1.09 -4.37 9.90
N GLY A 99 0.57 -4.93 11.00
CA GLY A 99 0.92 -6.29 11.43
C GLY A 99 0.51 -7.34 10.39
N VAL A 100 -0.66 -7.17 9.78
CA VAL A 100 -1.14 -8.01 8.67
C VAL A 100 -0.20 -7.92 7.44
N ALA A 101 0.15 -6.71 7.00
CA ALA A 101 1.08 -6.52 5.89
C ALA A 101 2.46 -7.14 6.16
N LEU A 102 2.97 -7.04 7.39
CA LEU A 102 4.23 -7.68 7.80
C LEU A 102 4.13 -9.22 7.82
N ILE A 103 2.97 -9.80 8.17
CA ILE A 103 2.72 -11.25 8.08
C ILE A 103 2.74 -11.72 6.61
N TYR A 104 2.08 -10.99 5.70
CA TYR A 104 2.16 -11.30 4.26
C TYR A 104 3.60 -11.22 3.74
N TYR A 105 4.31 -10.14 4.08
CA TYR A 105 5.72 -9.95 3.72
C TYR A 105 6.62 -11.10 4.23
N GLY A 106 6.43 -11.53 5.48
CA GLY A 106 7.19 -12.63 6.06
C GLY A 106 6.93 -13.99 5.39
N LEU A 107 5.67 -14.32 5.09
CA LEU A 107 5.26 -15.64 4.64
C LEU A 107 5.19 -15.81 3.11
N LEU A 108 4.73 -14.78 2.38
CA LEU A 108 4.17 -14.93 1.04
C LEU A 108 4.84 -14.07 -0.06
N ARG A 109 5.70 -13.10 0.29
CA ARG A 109 6.35 -12.17 -0.69
C ARG A 109 7.03 -12.84 -1.89
N LYS A 110 7.48 -14.10 -1.75
CA LYS A 110 8.17 -14.84 -2.81
C LYS A 110 7.26 -15.26 -3.97
N PHE A 111 5.94 -15.22 -3.79
CA PHE A 111 4.99 -15.66 -4.81
C PHE A 111 4.42 -14.47 -5.59
N LYS A 112 4.57 -14.51 -6.92
CA LYS A 112 4.20 -13.42 -7.86
C LYS A 112 2.74 -13.49 -8.36
N SER A 113 1.89 -14.32 -7.79
CA SER A 113 0.54 -14.59 -8.31
C SER A 113 -0.54 -13.86 -7.51
N MET A 114 -1.42 -13.14 -8.19
CA MET A 114 -2.57 -12.43 -7.59
C MET A 114 -3.47 -13.36 -6.73
N TRP A 115 -3.54 -14.65 -7.10
CA TRP A 115 -4.24 -15.69 -6.33
C TRP A 115 -3.72 -15.87 -4.90
N VAL A 116 -2.49 -15.45 -4.61
CA VAL A 116 -1.91 -15.49 -3.26
C VAL A 116 -2.50 -14.40 -2.38
N GLY A 117 -2.76 -13.21 -2.93
CA GLY A 117 -3.52 -12.16 -2.25
C GLY A 117 -4.97 -12.56 -2.01
N VAL A 118 -5.61 -13.25 -2.98
CA VAL A 118 -6.96 -13.84 -2.79
C VAL A 118 -6.96 -14.85 -1.64
N ALA A 119 -6.06 -15.85 -1.69
CA ALA A 119 -5.96 -16.88 -0.65
C ALA A 119 -5.63 -16.28 0.73
N TYR A 120 -4.82 -15.21 0.76
CA TYR A 120 -4.52 -14.48 1.99
C TYR A 120 -5.73 -13.74 2.55
N GLY A 121 -6.50 -13.03 1.71
CA GLY A 121 -7.75 -12.38 2.13
C GLY A 121 -8.79 -13.36 2.66
N VAL A 122 -8.92 -14.54 2.03
CA VAL A 122 -9.75 -15.65 2.52
C VAL A 122 -9.24 -16.16 3.88
N ALA A 123 -7.94 -16.39 4.03
CA ALA A 123 -7.35 -16.84 5.29
C ALA A 123 -7.52 -15.81 6.42
N LEU A 124 -7.38 -14.51 6.12
CA LEU A 124 -7.63 -13.42 7.05
C LEU A 124 -9.10 -13.33 7.48
N TYR A 125 -10.05 -13.54 6.56
CA TYR A 125 -11.48 -13.59 6.90
C TYR A 125 -11.77 -14.71 7.90
N PHE A 126 -11.27 -15.92 7.66
CA PHE A 126 -11.42 -17.01 8.63
C PHE A 126 -10.69 -16.74 9.95
N ALA A 127 -9.48 -16.17 9.92
CA ALA A 127 -8.75 -15.77 11.13
C ALA A 127 -9.51 -14.71 11.94
N PHE A 128 -10.13 -13.72 11.27
CA PHE A 128 -10.98 -12.71 11.90
C PHE A 128 -12.18 -13.36 12.61
N PHE A 129 -12.90 -14.27 11.96
CA PHE A 129 -14.00 -15.00 12.61
C PHE A 129 -13.53 -15.90 13.78
N LEU A 130 -12.36 -16.52 13.68
CA LEU A 130 -11.75 -17.31 14.77
C LEU A 130 -11.29 -16.46 15.96
N LEU A 131 -10.88 -15.21 15.72
CA LEU A 131 -10.61 -14.22 16.78
C LEU A 131 -11.90 -13.62 17.35
N LEU A 132 -12.92 -13.42 16.52
CA LEU A 132 -14.19 -12.81 16.96
C LEU A 132 -14.95 -13.70 17.94
N ASN A 133 -15.04 -15.01 17.67
CA ASN A 133 -15.82 -15.93 18.49
C ASN A 133 -15.43 -15.96 19.99
N PRO A 134 -14.13 -15.92 20.40
CA PRO A 134 -13.75 -15.78 21.80
C PRO A 134 -13.73 -14.34 22.33
N LEU A 135 -13.56 -13.32 21.47
CA LEU A 135 -13.50 -11.91 21.91
C LEU A 135 -14.87 -11.26 22.09
N PHE A 136 -15.88 -11.70 21.31
CA PHE A 136 -17.20 -11.07 21.23
C PHE A 136 -18.33 -12.12 21.36
N PRO A 137 -18.52 -12.74 22.53
CA PRO A 137 -19.63 -13.69 22.75
C PRO A 137 -21.02 -13.04 22.61
N SER A 138 -21.10 -11.71 22.61
CA SER A 138 -22.31 -10.91 22.32
C SER A 138 -22.71 -10.92 20.84
N LEU A 139 -21.76 -11.17 19.92
CA LEU A 139 -22.08 -11.26 18.50
C LEU A 139 -22.97 -12.46 18.22
N LYS A 140 -23.98 -12.24 17.37
CA LYS A 140 -24.77 -13.34 16.80
C LYS A 140 -23.82 -14.31 16.09
N SER A 141 -23.86 -15.58 16.52
CA SER A 141 -23.08 -16.65 15.93
C SER A 141 -23.27 -16.74 14.40
N PHE A 142 -22.31 -17.34 13.70
CA PHE A 142 -22.20 -17.39 12.23
C PHE A 142 -23.51 -17.69 11.47
N GLN A 143 -24.41 -18.50 12.05
CA GLN A 143 -25.71 -18.88 11.46
C GLN A 143 -26.82 -17.82 11.61
N ALA A 144 -26.61 -16.77 12.41
CA ALA A 144 -27.58 -15.71 12.72
C ALA A 144 -27.14 -14.32 12.23
N ILE A 145 -26.01 -14.24 11.52
CA ILE A 145 -25.60 -13.08 10.71
C ILE A 145 -26.28 -13.19 9.33
N ASP A 146 -26.63 -12.05 8.75
CA ASP A 146 -27.27 -11.98 7.44
C ASP A 146 -26.33 -12.48 6.32
N TYR A 147 -26.83 -13.31 5.40
CA TYR A 147 -26.07 -13.79 4.26
C TYR A 147 -25.49 -12.66 3.40
N HIS A 148 -26.22 -11.54 3.25
CA HIS A 148 -25.70 -10.36 2.55
C HIS A 148 -24.49 -9.76 3.27
N THR A 149 -24.55 -9.65 4.60
CA THR A 149 -23.44 -9.17 5.43
C THR A 149 -22.23 -10.11 5.37
N LEU A 150 -22.43 -11.44 5.39
CA LEU A 150 -21.35 -12.41 5.22
C LEU A 150 -20.68 -12.29 3.84
N ILE A 151 -21.47 -12.20 2.76
CA ILE A 151 -20.94 -12.09 1.38
C ILE A 151 -20.21 -10.75 1.17
N THR A 152 -20.77 -9.63 1.64
CA THR A 152 -20.13 -8.31 1.54
C THR A 152 -18.83 -8.28 2.32
N THR A 153 -18.82 -8.73 3.59
CA THR A 153 -17.60 -8.71 4.41
C THR A 153 -16.52 -9.65 3.86
N PHE A 154 -16.89 -10.84 3.38
CA PHE A 154 -15.97 -11.74 2.68
C PHE A 154 -15.34 -11.09 1.44
N CYS A 155 -16.14 -10.40 0.63
CA CYS A 155 -15.67 -9.66 -0.54
C CYS A 155 -14.67 -8.57 -0.15
N LEU A 156 -14.96 -7.75 0.88
CA LEU A 156 -14.04 -6.73 1.39
C LEU A 156 -12.71 -7.33 1.84
N TYR A 157 -12.73 -8.44 2.59
CA TYR A 157 -11.50 -9.13 3.04
C TYR A 157 -10.68 -9.72 1.89
N VAL A 158 -11.34 -10.27 0.86
CA VAL A 158 -10.67 -10.75 -0.34
C VAL A 158 -10.02 -9.60 -1.11
N LEU A 159 -10.73 -8.48 -1.31
CA LEU A 159 -10.20 -7.32 -2.03
C LEU A 159 -9.06 -6.63 -1.26
N TYR A 160 -9.15 -6.54 0.07
CA TYR A 160 -8.07 -6.09 0.95
C TYR A 160 -6.84 -7.01 0.88
N GLY A 161 -7.04 -8.33 0.95
CA GLY A 161 -5.95 -9.31 0.80
C GLY A 161 -5.28 -9.27 -0.58
N VAL A 162 -6.06 -9.03 -1.64
CA VAL A 162 -5.56 -8.78 -2.99
C VAL A 162 -4.77 -7.47 -3.07
N PHE A 163 -5.26 -6.39 -2.45
CA PHE A 163 -4.55 -5.10 -2.41
C PHE A 163 -3.17 -5.24 -1.74
N ILE A 164 -3.14 -5.73 -0.49
CA ILE A 164 -1.89 -5.94 0.26
C ILE A 164 -0.97 -6.91 -0.49
N GLY A 165 -1.52 -8.03 -0.98
CA GLY A 165 -0.73 -9.05 -1.66
C GLY A 165 -0.15 -8.58 -2.99
N TYR A 166 -0.91 -7.81 -3.77
CA TYR A 166 -0.43 -7.21 -5.02
C TYR A 166 0.65 -6.17 -4.75
N SER A 167 0.42 -5.20 -3.86
CA SER A 167 1.40 -4.15 -3.56
C SER A 167 2.74 -4.72 -3.11
N ILE A 168 2.75 -5.71 -2.21
CA ILE A 168 3.99 -6.29 -1.67
C ILE A 168 4.67 -7.22 -2.68
N SER A 169 3.92 -8.11 -3.37
CA SER A 169 4.53 -9.02 -4.36
C SER A 169 4.95 -8.32 -5.66
N TYR A 170 4.35 -7.17 -6.01
CA TYR A 170 4.77 -6.33 -7.13
C TYR A 170 6.08 -5.61 -6.82
N GLU A 171 6.20 -4.97 -5.65
CA GLU A 171 7.39 -4.21 -5.23
C GLU A 171 8.63 -5.12 -5.08
N GLU A 172 8.53 -6.28 -4.40
CA GLU A 172 9.60 -7.29 -4.34
C GLU A 172 10.01 -7.75 -5.75
N ASN A 173 9.06 -7.82 -6.69
CA ASN A 173 9.33 -8.16 -8.07
C ASN A 173 10.06 -7.04 -8.83
N GLU A 174 9.69 -5.77 -8.63
CA GLU A 174 10.33 -4.64 -9.32
C GLU A 174 11.76 -4.41 -8.81
N LEU A 175 11.96 -4.36 -7.48
CA LEU A 175 13.28 -4.26 -6.84
C LEU A 175 14.24 -5.35 -7.34
N ARG A 176 13.74 -6.57 -7.56
CA ARG A 176 14.52 -7.66 -8.14
C ARG A 176 14.89 -7.45 -9.60
N HIS A 177 13.99 -6.93 -10.44
CA HIS A 177 14.32 -6.64 -11.84
C HIS A 177 15.31 -5.47 -11.97
N GLN A 178 15.25 -4.48 -11.08
CA GLN A 178 16.24 -3.41 -11.02
C GLN A 178 17.64 -3.97 -10.71
N GLY A 179 17.78 -4.76 -9.61
CA GLY A 179 19.06 -5.39 -9.25
C GLY A 179 19.58 -6.42 -10.26
N GLU A 180 18.71 -7.10 -11.02
CA GLU A 180 19.11 -7.99 -12.11
C GLU A 180 19.64 -7.19 -13.33
N LYS A 181 19.06 -6.02 -13.65
CA LYS A 181 19.56 -5.12 -14.70
C LYS A 181 20.91 -4.48 -14.35
N GLU A 182 21.05 -3.94 -13.14
CA GLU A 182 22.32 -3.38 -12.64
C GLU A 182 23.46 -4.40 -12.73
N ARG A 183 23.17 -5.66 -12.34
CA ARG A 183 24.14 -6.76 -12.36
C ARG A 183 24.46 -7.28 -13.77
N SER A 184 23.57 -7.08 -14.74
CA SER A 184 23.77 -7.53 -16.13
C SER A 184 24.56 -6.54 -16.99
N GLY A 185 24.92 -5.36 -16.47
CA GLY A 185 25.74 -4.38 -17.18
C GLY A 185 25.04 -3.64 -18.34
N GLU A 186 23.71 -3.73 -18.43
CA GLU A 186 22.92 -3.13 -19.52
C GLU A 186 22.76 -1.60 -19.39
N VAL A 187 23.47 -0.98 -18.44
CA VAL A 187 23.61 0.49 -18.30
C VAL A 187 24.95 0.93 -18.91
N SER A 188 25.10 0.71 -20.21
CA SER A 188 26.31 1.06 -20.96
C SER A 188 26.24 2.47 -21.57
N HIS A 189 26.59 3.47 -20.76
CA HIS A 189 26.98 4.86 -21.14
C HIS A 189 25.97 5.71 -21.93
#